data_AF-A0A542XXW9-F1
#
_entry.id   AF-A0A542XXW9-F1
#
_cell.length_a   1.000
_cell.length_b   1.000
_cell.length_c   1.000
_cell.angle_alpha   90.00
_cell.angle_beta   90.00
_cell.angle_gamma   90.00
#
_symmetry.space_group_name_H-M   'P 1'
#
loop_
_entity.id
_entity.type
_entity.pdbx_description
1 polymer ?
#
loop_
_entity_poly.entity_id
_entity_poly.type
_entity_poly.pdbx_seq_one_letter_code
_entity_poly.pdbx_strand_id
1 'polypeptide(L)'
;MPSRRTHIAPHAPGGQLAAALTALREASGITDAFPPPALAEAQTRVPPEPELDLRHIEFVTLDPAESRDLDQAFHIERTGDPESAGRGFTLRYAIADVPGFVSAGGALDAEARRRGQTLYLPDGSVPLHPRELSEGRASLLPDVDRSAYVWTIELDAHGRSTLDGAAVTEPRVERARIRSRAKLDYVSAQAAVDAASTGASALTGPLALLPELGELRIACERERGGASLNMAEEEVIRDDRGYRIERRFPLRVEEWNAQLSLLTGMAAGRIMLDGGIGILRTMSPPDVAALAEFRERVAALGLPWPENIPYGEYLRTVPADTPAGAAVLHAASSLFRGADYAAFGVERDGEVLVPPAHPEQAAIAAPYAHVTAPLRRLVDRWGLAICEALCASREVPAWARESLGDVPGLMRSSASLAGRLGSEALDRIEAALLRDRAGEEFDAVVLEARGETARVQIVDPAVTARMPNPGGALVAGRHARVRVIRADVATGAIELSAV
;
A
#
# COMPACT_ATOMS: atom_id res chain seq x y z
N MET A 1 -3.85 -5.36 -1.06
CA MET A 1 -3.06 -6.62 -1.16
C MET A 1 -1.82 -6.47 -0.32
N PRO A 2 -1.39 -7.50 0.41
CA PRO A 2 -0.12 -7.46 1.13
C PRO A 2 1.00 -7.32 0.10
N SER A 3 1.54 -6.12 -0.02
CA SER A 3 2.84 -5.91 -0.63
C SER A 3 3.85 -6.05 0.49
N ARG A 4 4.82 -6.97 0.37
CA ARG A 4 6.02 -6.90 1.22
C ARG A 4 6.68 -5.56 0.94
N ARG A 5 6.62 -4.63 1.89
CA ARG A 5 7.21 -3.30 1.75
C ARG A 5 8.63 -3.37 2.27
N THR A 6 9.59 -3.17 1.38
CA THR A 6 10.98 -3.04 1.76
C THR A 6 11.25 -1.59 2.13
N HIS A 7 11.56 -1.32 3.40
CA HIS A 7 11.99 0.00 3.85
C HIS A 7 13.48 0.24 3.53
N ILE A 8 13.80 1.49 3.20
CA ILE A 8 15.09 1.93 2.66
C ILE A 8 16.05 2.25 3.80
N ALA A 9 17.30 1.79 3.69
CA ALA A 9 18.38 2.27 4.54
C ALA A 9 19.44 3.08 3.75
N PRO A 10 20.16 4.04 4.36
CA PRO A 10 21.17 4.86 3.69
C PRO A 10 22.37 4.04 3.14
N HIS A 11 22.99 4.56 2.08
CA HIS A 11 24.08 3.92 1.34
C HIS A 11 25.45 4.03 2.04
N ALA A 12 26.23 2.94 2.09
CA ALA A 12 27.69 2.96 2.18
C ALA A 12 28.25 1.93 1.18
N PRO A 13 29.15 2.35 0.27
CA PRO A 13 29.73 1.49 -0.75
C PRO A 13 30.67 0.43 -0.16
N GLY A 14 30.74 -0.75 -0.79
CA GLY A 14 31.91 -1.63 -0.66
C GLY A 14 31.73 -3.09 -0.21
N GLY A 15 30.52 -3.67 -0.19
CA GLY A 15 30.30 -5.07 0.21
C GLY A 15 29.71 -5.98 -0.89
N GLN A 16 29.88 -7.30 -0.77
CA GLN A 16 29.34 -8.30 -1.71
C GLN A 16 27.82 -8.20 -1.90
N LEU A 17 27.07 -7.88 -0.83
CA LEU A 17 25.62 -7.65 -0.91
C LEU A 17 25.28 -6.39 -1.73
N ALA A 18 25.98 -5.28 -1.50
CA ALA A 18 25.77 -4.05 -2.27
C ALA A 18 26.08 -4.27 -3.75
N ALA A 19 27.14 -5.03 -4.06
CA ALA A 19 27.46 -5.43 -5.43
C ALA A 19 26.36 -6.31 -6.04
N ALA A 20 25.80 -7.26 -5.27
CA ALA A 20 24.73 -8.14 -5.74
C ALA A 20 23.41 -7.37 -5.99
N LEU A 21 23.05 -6.42 -5.13
CA LEU A 21 21.86 -5.56 -5.32
C LEU A 21 22.05 -4.61 -6.51
N THR A 22 23.26 -4.07 -6.71
CA THR A 22 23.59 -3.25 -7.87
C THR A 22 23.49 -4.07 -9.17
N ALA A 23 24.09 -5.25 -9.20
CA ALA A 23 24.02 -6.15 -10.36
C ALA A 23 22.58 -6.56 -10.68
N LEU A 24 21.73 -6.79 -9.67
CA LEU A 24 20.30 -7.08 -9.86
C LEU A 24 19.57 -5.93 -10.56
N ARG A 25 19.83 -4.68 -10.16
CA ARG A 25 19.25 -3.50 -10.81
C ARG A 25 19.73 -3.34 -12.24
N GLU A 26 21.03 -3.44 -12.46
CA GLU A 26 21.65 -3.28 -13.79
C GLU A 26 21.13 -4.34 -14.77
N ALA A 27 21.09 -5.61 -14.35
CA ALA A 27 20.56 -6.72 -15.14
C ALA A 27 19.06 -6.55 -15.47
N SER A 28 18.33 -5.78 -14.66
CA SER A 28 16.92 -5.48 -14.88
C SER A 28 16.68 -4.17 -15.65
N GLY A 29 17.73 -3.46 -16.06
CA GLY A 29 17.63 -2.20 -16.82
C GLY A 29 17.04 -1.03 -16.02
N ILE A 30 17.19 -1.07 -14.69
CA ILE A 30 16.57 -0.09 -13.79
C ILE A 30 17.58 1.01 -13.47
N THR A 31 17.14 2.26 -13.64
CA THR A 31 17.99 3.42 -13.40
C THR A 31 17.22 4.53 -12.68
N ASP A 32 17.92 5.21 -11.77
CA ASP A 32 17.41 6.44 -11.15
C ASP A 32 17.53 7.64 -12.10
N ALA A 33 18.34 7.54 -13.16
CA ALA A 33 18.52 8.61 -14.13
C ALA A 33 17.25 8.85 -14.95
N PHE A 34 16.90 10.12 -15.15
CA PHE A 34 15.82 10.56 -16.01
C PHE A 34 16.38 11.18 -17.30
N PRO A 35 15.69 11.00 -18.46
CA PRO A 35 16.07 11.69 -19.68
C PRO A 35 16.09 13.22 -19.47
N PRO A 36 17.06 13.96 -20.06
CA PRO A 36 17.14 15.41 -19.89
C PRO A 36 15.85 16.18 -20.21
N PRO A 37 15.06 15.81 -21.25
CA PRO A 37 13.78 16.47 -21.51
C PRO A 37 12.74 16.27 -20.39
N ALA A 38 12.73 15.11 -19.72
CA ALA A 38 11.83 14.83 -18.60
C ALA A 38 12.23 15.63 -17.34
N LEU A 39 13.53 15.77 -17.09
CA LEU A 39 14.05 16.64 -16.01
C LEU A 39 13.69 18.11 -16.26
N ALA A 40 13.90 18.60 -17.48
CA ALA A 40 13.54 19.96 -17.86
C ALA A 40 12.05 20.22 -17.65
N GLU A 41 11.17 19.31 -18.10
CA GLU A 41 9.72 19.41 -17.87
C GLU A 41 9.39 19.43 -16.37
N ALA A 42 9.98 18.52 -15.59
CA ALA A 42 9.78 18.44 -14.14
C ALA A 42 10.25 19.70 -13.38
N GLN A 43 11.21 20.46 -13.93
CA GLN A 43 11.71 21.70 -13.35
C GLN A 43 10.85 22.91 -13.73
N THR A 44 10.43 23.01 -14.99
CA THR A 44 9.81 24.23 -15.52
C THR A 44 8.28 24.20 -15.50
N ARG A 45 7.65 23.01 -15.51
CA ARG A 45 6.20 22.90 -15.61
C ARG A 45 5.54 23.43 -14.34
N VAL A 46 4.71 24.46 -14.46
CA VAL A 46 3.88 24.98 -13.36
C VAL A 46 2.44 24.50 -13.56
N PRO A 47 1.81 23.89 -12.55
CA PRO A 47 0.41 23.47 -12.65
C PRO A 47 -0.49 24.71 -12.75
N PRO A 48 -1.62 24.63 -13.49
CA PRO A 48 -2.61 25.70 -13.49
C PRO A 48 -3.08 25.99 -12.07
N GLU A 49 -3.08 27.27 -11.68
CA GLU A 49 -3.48 27.70 -10.34
C GLU A 49 -4.97 27.39 -10.10
N PRO A 50 -5.33 26.64 -9.05
CA PRO A 50 -6.72 26.41 -8.70
C PRO A 50 -7.40 27.70 -8.22
N GLU A 51 -8.68 27.87 -8.57
CA GLU A 51 -9.48 29.02 -8.11
C GLU A 51 -9.87 28.90 -6.62
N LEU A 52 -10.11 27.66 -6.15
CA LEU A 52 -10.52 27.39 -4.78
C LEU A 52 -9.32 27.50 -3.81
N ASP A 53 -9.44 28.35 -2.80
CA ASP A 53 -8.43 28.54 -1.75
C ASP A 53 -8.87 27.91 -0.43
N LEU A 54 -8.23 26.81 -0.07
CA LEU A 54 -8.43 26.08 1.20
C LEU A 54 -7.22 26.20 2.12
N ARG A 55 -6.35 27.19 1.93
CA ARG A 55 -5.19 27.41 2.82
C ARG A 55 -5.59 27.69 4.26
N HIS A 56 -6.82 28.14 4.52
CA HIS A 56 -7.38 28.35 5.85
C HIS A 56 -7.70 27.06 6.61
N ILE A 57 -7.75 25.92 5.92
CA ILE A 57 -7.98 24.60 6.53
C ILE A 57 -6.63 24.03 7.02
N GLU A 58 -6.62 23.57 8.27
CA GLU A 58 -5.43 23.05 8.94
C GLU A 58 -5.18 21.59 8.53
N PHE A 59 -4.72 21.39 7.29
CA PHE A 59 -4.29 20.08 6.79
C PHE A 59 -2.98 19.63 7.45
N VAL A 60 -2.80 18.33 7.66
CA VAL A 60 -1.54 17.71 8.06
C VAL A 60 -1.26 16.46 7.23
N THR A 61 0.00 16.10 7.07
CA THR A 61 0.39 14.78 6.54
C THR A 61 0.75 13.85 7.68
N LEU A 62 0.69 12.54 7.44
CA LEU A 62 1.06 11.50 8.40
C LEU A 62 1.73 10.35 7.66
N ASP A 63 3.05 10.27 7.79
CA ASP A 63 3.93 9.45 6.96
C ASP A 63 5.12 8.92 7.77
N PRO A 64 5.94 7.98 7.27
CA PRO A 64 7.22 7.67 7.89
C PRO A 64 8.09 8.92 8.07
N ALA A 65 8.92 8.94 9.12
CA ALA A 65 9.75 10.11 9.47
C ALA A 65 10.64 10.57 8.31
N GLU A 66 11.23 9.63 7.57
CA GLU A 66 12.15 9.87 6.45
C GLU A 66 11.46 10.22 5.12
N SER A 67 10.14 10.02 5.00
CA SER A 67 9.42 10.26 3.75
C SER A 67 9.45 11.72 3.35
N ARG A 68 9.65 11.99 2.06
CA ARG A 68 9.57 13.34 1.48
C ARG A 68 8.58 13.43 0.33
N ASP A 69 8.17 12.30 -0.21
CA ASP A 69 7.16 12.12 -1.25
C ASP A 69 5.74 12.10 -0.64
N LEU A 70 5.39 13.18 0.07
CA LEU A 70 4.10 13.29 0.78
C LEU A 70 2.95 13.46 -0.22
N ASP A 71 2.28 12.35 -0.54
CA ASP A 71 1.15 12.28 -1.47
C ASP A 71 -0.14 12.91 -0.89
N GLN A 72 -0.30 12.81 0.43
CA GLN A 72 -1.59 12.91 1.11
C GLN A 72 -1.53 13.88 2.30
N ALA A 73 -2.57 14.69 2.47
CA ALA A 73 -2.81 15.44 3.70
C ALA A 73 -4.28 15.32 4.09
N PHE A 74 -4.58 15.28 5.38
CA PHE A 74 -5.95 15.16 5.87
C PHE A 74 -6.32 16.27 6.86
N HIS A 75 -7.61 16.55 6.92
CA HIS A 75 -8.27 17.33 7.95
C HIS A 75 -9.61 16.65 8.25
N ILE A 76 -9.92 16.47 9.54
CA ILE A 76 -11.19 15.89 9.99
C ILE A 76 -11.86 16.93 10.89
N GLU A 77 -13.13 17.22 10.60
CA GLU A 77 -13.97 18.07 11.45
C GLU A 77 -15.24 17.31 11.87
N ARG A 78 -15.78 17.64 13.04
CA ARG A 78 -17.11 17.18 13.43
C ARG A 78 -18.19 18.02 12.76
N THR A 79 -19.25 17.37 12.33
CA THR A 79 -20.43 18.03 11.77
C THR A 79 -21.67 17.86 12.66
N GLY A 80 -22.60 18.82 12.55
CA GLY A 80 -23.85 18.85 13.32
C GLY A 80 -23.85 19.82 14.50
N ASP A 81 -25.04 20.12 15.02
CA ASP A 81 -25.25 20.99 16.17
C ASP A 81 -24.57 20.41 17.43
N PRO A 82 -23.83 21.21 18.21
CA PRO A 82 -23.25 20.77 19.45
C PRO A 82 -24.19 20.07 20.43
N GLU A 83 -25.48 20.41 20.41
CA GLU A 83 -26.50 19.93 21.33
C GLU A 83 -27.30 18.72 20.81
N SER A 84 -27.12 18.31 19.55
CA SER A 84 -27.79 17.13 18.98
C SER A 84 -27.02 15.83 19.25
N ALA A 85 -27.73 14.78 19.66
CA ALA A 85 -27.15 13.44 19.73
C ALA A 85 -26.84 12.91 18.32
N GLY A 86 -25.57 12.55 18.06
CA GLY A 86 -25.11 11.99 16.78
C GLY A 86 -24.42 13.02 15.87
N ARG A 87 -23.21 13.46 16.24
CA ARG A 87 -22.37 14.30 15.38
C ARG A 87 -21.65 13.44 14.34
N GLY A 88 -21.76 13.83 13.08
CA GLY A 88 -21.02 13.22 11.97
C GLY A 88 -19.60 13.77 11.84
N PHE A 89 -18.98 13.47 10.70
CA PHE A 89 -17.65 13.96 10.35
C PHE A 89 -17.63 14.47 8.92
N THR A 90 -16.81 15.49 8.66
CA THR A 90 -16.34 15.77 7.30
C THR A 90 -14.86 15.42 7.24
N LEU A 91 -14.52 14.50 6.34
CA LEU A 91 -13.14 14.24 5.96
C LEU A 91 -12.79 15.10 4.75
N ARG A 92 -11.79 15.97 4.90
CA ARG A 92 -11.10 16.60 3.77
C ARG A 92 -9.76 15.90 3.57
N TYR A 93 -9.59 15.26 2.42
CA TYR A 93 -8.40 14.49 2.08
C TYR A 93 -7.78 15.06 0.81
N ALA A 94 -6.64 15.74 0.97
CA ALA A 94 -5.95 16.39 -0.12
C ALA A 94 -4.86 15.49 -0.71
N ILE A 95 -4.87 15.36 -2.03
CA ILE A 95 -3.93 14.55 -2.81
C ILE A 95 -3.09 15.44 -3.72
N ALA A 96 -1.79 15.19 -3.81
CA ALA A 96 -0.86 15.93 -4.66
C ALA A 96 -1.34 16.05 -6.14
N ASP A 97 -1.30 17.25 -6.69
CA ASP A 97 -1.77 17.57 -8.06
C ASP A 97 -0.77 17.18 -9.16
N VAL A 98 -0.37 15.90 -9.19
CA VAL A 98 0.48 15.36 -10.26
C VAL A 98 -0.11 15.57 -11.67
N PRO A 99 -1.44 15.44 -11.90
CA PRO A 99 -2.03 15.80 -13.19
C PRO A 99 -1.68 17.21 -13.69
N GLY A 100 -1.54 18.20 -12.81
CA GLY A 100 -1.12 19.55 -13.16
C GLY A 100 0.37 19.67 -13.55
N PHE A 101 1.24 18.84 -12.98
CA PHE A 101 2.69 18.86 -13.19
C PHE A 101 3.18 18.01 -14.36
N VAL A 102 2.37 17.07 -14.86
CA VAL A 102 2.78 16.16 -15.95
C VAL A 102 1.97 16.48 -17.21
N SER A 103 2.64 16.92 -18.27
CA SER A 103 1.96 17.23 -19.54
C SER A 103 1.65 15.94 -20.27
N ALA A 104 0.40 15.73 -20.69
CA ALA A 104 0.04 14.55 -21.49
C ALA A 104 0.85 14.49 -22.79
N GLY A 105 1.43 13.33 -23.09
CA GLY A 105 2.32 13.14 -24.24
C GLY A 105 3.69 13.82 -24.10
N GLY A 106 3.97 14.48 -22.98
CA GLY A 106 5.25 15.11 -22.66
C GLY A 106 6.35 14.09 -22.36
N ALA A 107 7.57 14.58 -22.20
CA ALA A 107 8.72 13.73 -21.90
C ALA A 107 8.61 13.09 -20.51
N LEU A 108 8.05 13.83 -19.54
CA LEU A 108 7.82 13.31 -18.20
C LEU A 108 6.69 12.26 -18.18
N ASP A 109 5.64 12.44 -18.98
CA ASP A 109 4.57 11.45 -19.13
C ASP A 109 5.08 10.14 -19.75
N ALA A 110 5.86 10.24 -20.83
CA ALA A 110 6.47 9.07 -21.47
C ALA A 110 7.34 8.27 -20.49
N GLU A 111 8.16 8.95 -19.69
CA GLU A 111 9.01 8.30 -18.69
C GLU A 111 8.20 7.72 -17.52
N ALA A 112 7.18 8.42 -17.03
CA ALA A 112 6.30 7.92 -15.98
C ALA A 112 5.53 6.66 -16.45
N ARG A 113 5.09 6.61 -17.71
CA ARG A 113 4.47 5.42 -18.32
C ARG A 113 5.43 4.24 -18.42
N ARG A 114 6.70 4.49 -18.76
CA ARG A 114 7.75 3.46 -18.81
C ARG A 114 8.03 2.86 -17.43
N ARG A 115 8.01 3.69 -16.37
CA ARG A 115 8.28 3.28 -14.98
C ARG A 115 7.07 2.62 -14.31
N GLY A 116 5.88 3.21 -14.47
CA GLY A 116 4.60 2.74 -13.90
C GLY A 116 4.43 2.99 -12.40
N GLN A 117 5.48 2.81 -11.59
CA GLN A 117 5.46 3.12 -10.16
C GLN A 117 6.88 3.35 -9.61
N THR A 118 6.98 3.91 -8.41
CA THR A 118 8.24 3.94 -7.66
C THR A 118 8.59 2.52 -7.21
N LEU A 119 9.83 2.10 -7.47
CA LEU A 119 10.35 0.83 -7.01
C LEU A 119 11.09 1.05 -5.69
N TYR A 120 10.64 0.42 -4.61
CA TYR A 120 11.32 0.44 -3.31
C TYR A 120 12.18 -0.81 -3.19
N LEU A 121 13.49 -0.60 -3.06
CA LEU A 121 14.50 -1.64 -2.90
C LEU A 121 15.20 -1.45 -1.55
N PRO A 122 15.87 -2.49 -1.02
CA PRO A 122 16.49 -2.40 0.30
C PRO A 122 17.58 -1.33 0.42
N ASP A 123 18.21 -0.97 -0.69
CA ASP A 123 19.29 0.01 -0.76
C ASP A 123 18.88 1.33 -1.42
N GLY A 124 17.58 1.58 -1.60
CA GLY A 124 17.07 2.84 -2.13
C GLY A 124 15.73 2.75 -2.83
N SER A 125 15.23 3.88 -3.31
CA SER A 125 14.09 3.93 -4.22
C SER A 125 14.51 4.35 -5.62
N VAL A 126 13.81 3.83 -6.61
CA VAL A 126 13.83 4.31 -8.00
C VAL A 126 12.47 4.96 -8.26
N PRO A 127 12.38 6.31 -8.21
CA PRO A 127 11.12 7.03 -8.16
C PRO A 127 10.41 7.02 -9.52
N LEU A 128 9.08 7.11 -9.49
CA LEU A 128 8.25 7.27 -10.68
C LEU A 128 8.51 8.61 -11.39
N HIS A 129 8.72 9.66 -10.60
CA HIS A 129 8.99 11.02 -11.06
C HIS A 129 10.36 11.50 -10.54
N PRO A 130 11.01 12.51 -11.16
CA PRO A 130 12.22 13.09 -10.61
C PRO A 130 12.01 13.59 -9.18
N ARG A 131 12.98 13.40 -8.29
CA ARG A 131 12.86 13.77 -6.85
C ARG A 131 12.55 15.25 -6.64
N GLU A 132 13.08 16.12 -7.50
CA GLU A 132 12.77 17.56 -7.50
C GLU A 132 11.25 17.83 -7.60
N LEU A 133 10.53 16.96 -8.32
CA LEU A 133 9.09 16.98 -8.40
C LEU A 133 8.44 16.21 -7.24
N SER A 134 8.76 14.91 -7.08
CA SER A 134 8.06 14.02 -6.15
C SER A 134 8.32 14.33 -4.68
N GLU A 135 9.53 14.75 -4.32
CA GLU A 135 9.96 15.07 -2.95
C GLU A 135 10.04 16.59 -2.69
N GLY A 136 9.55 17.38 -3.65
CA GLY A 136 9.68 18.83 -3.67
C GLY A 136 8.42 19.55 -4.14
N ARG A 137 8.36 19.85 -5.43
CA ARG A 137 7.35 20.78 -6.00
C ARG A 137 5.91 20.27 -5.89
N ALA A 138 5.70 18.96 -6.06
CA ALA A 138 4.38 18.34 -5.99
C ALA A 138 4.05 17.76 -4.60
N SER A 139 5.06 17.48 -3.76
CA SER A 139 4.85 16.98 -2.41
C SER A 139 4.14 18.00 -1.52
N LEU A 140 3.21 17.52 -0.68
CA LEU A 140 2.44 18.31 0.29
C LEU A 140 3.26 18.65 1.56
N LEU A 141 4.49 19.13 1.36
CA LEU A 141 5.40 19.57 2.42
C LEU A 141 4.76 20.67 3.31
N PRO A 142 5.12 20.72 4.60
CA PRO A 142 4.55 21.68 5.54
C PRO A 142 4.92 23.13 5.17
N ASP A 143 4.01 24.04 5.48
CA ASP A 143 4.10 25.49 5.34
C ASP A 143 4.32 26.03 3.92
N VAL A 144 4.14 25.20 2.90
CA VAL A 144 4.20 25.61 1.50
C VAL A 144 2.84 25.50 0.82
N ASP A 145 2.47 26.54 0.08
CA ASP A 145 1.26 26.52 -0.74
C ASP A 145 1.41 25.48 -1.86
N ARG A 146 0.39 24.62 -2.00
CA ARG A 146 0.36 23.53 -2.99
C ARG A 146 -0.99 23.47 -3.68
N SER A 147 -0.98 23.12 -4.96
CA SER A 147 -2.18 22.65 -5.65
C SER A 147 -2.43 21.20 -5.26
N ALA A 148 -3.68 20.85 -4.96
CA ALA A 148 -4.09 19.51 -4.58
C ALA A 148 -5.50 19.21 -5.10
N TYR A 149 -5.79 17.93 -5.29
CA TYR A 149 -7.16 17.41 -5.42
C TYR A 149 -7.70 17.14 -4.02
N VAL A 150 -8.67 17.92 -3.57
CA VAL A 150 -9.26 17.83 -2.24
C VAL A 150 -10.57 17.07 -2.32
N TRP A 151 -10.57 15.87 -1.76
CA TRP A 151 -11.75 15.04 -1.56
C TRP A 151 -12.47 15.53 -0.31
N THR A 152 -13.76 15.85 -0.44
CA THR A 152 -14.63 16.12 0.72
C THR A 152 -15.64 14.99 0.84
N ILE A 153 -15.62 14.29 1.97
CA ILE A 153 -16.45 13.12 2.23
C ILE A 153 -17.20 13.34 3.55
N GLU A 154 -18.52 13.42 3.46
CA GLU A 154 -19.40 13.52 4.63
C GLU A 154 -19.68 12.13 5.20
N LEU A 155 -19.67 12.03 6.53
CA LEU A 155 -19.86 10.80 7.29
C LEU A 155 -20.87 11.03 8.41
N ASP A 156 -21.71 10.03 8.68
CA ASP A 156 -22.61 10.06 9.83
C ASP A 156 -21.86 9.81 11.16
N ALA A 157 -22.60 9.79 12.27
CA ALA A 157 -22.04 9.56 13.61
C ALA A 157 -21.43 8.15 13.82
N HIS A 158 -21.72 7.22 12.91
CA HIS A 158 -21.14 5.88 12.87
C HIS A 158 -19.97 5.79 11.87
N GLY A 159 -19.54 6.95 11.34
CA GLY A 159 -18.47 7.03 10.35
C GLY A 159 -18.88 6.52 8.97
N ARG A 160 -20.17 6.31 8.69
CA ARG A 160 -20.68 5.78 7.40
C ARG A 160 -20.82 6.89 6.37
N SER A 161 -20.40 6.61 5.14
CA SER A 161 -20.63 7.47 3.97
C SER A 161 -21.87 7.03 3.18
N THR A 162 -22.20 7.72 2.08
CA THR A 162 -23.23 7.26 1.13
C THR A 162 -22.94 5.85 0.60
N LEU A 163 -21.65 5.49 0.49
CA LEU A 163 -21.19 4.15 0.08
C LEU A 163 -21.56 3.05 1.09
N ASP A 164 -21.80 3.42 2.34
CA ASP A 164 -22.21 2.52 3.42
C ASP A 164 -23.71 2.69 3.75
N GLY A 165 -24.47 3.37 2.88
CA GLY A 165 -25.92 3.57 3.00
C GLY A 165 -26.34 4.72 3.94
N ALA A 166 -25.40 5.58 4.36
CA ALA A 166 -25.75 6.75 5.17
C ALA A 166 -26.45 7.83 4.33
N ALA A 167 -27.44 8.50 4.95
CA ALA A 167 -28.12 9.65 4.36
C ALA A 167 -27.30 10.94 4.56
N VAL A 168 -26.16 11.03 3.88
CA VAL A 168 -25.24 12.19 3.88
C VAL A 168 -25.03 12.68 2.44
N THR A 169 -24.28 13.77 2.27
CA THR A 169 -23.99 14.29 0.92
C THR A 169 -22.96 13.41 0.22
N GLU A 170 -23.12 13.25 -1.10
CA GLU A 170 -22.17 12.47 -1.91
C GLU A 170 -20.74 13.03 -1.84
N PRO A 171 -19.71 12.16 -1.91
CA PRO A 171 -18.33 12.58 -2.03
C PRO A 171 -18.11 13.48 -3.24
N ARG A 172 -17.30 14.52 -3.06
CA ARG A 172 -16.85 15.38 -4.16
C ARG A 172 -15.34 15.55 -4.13
N VAL A 173 -14.76 15.84 -5.29
CA VAL A 173 -13.36 16.21 -5.40
C VAL A 173 -13.22 17.48 -6.24
N GLU A 174 -12.42 18.41 -5.73
CA GLU A 174 -12.19 19.73 -6.32
C GLU A 174 -10.67 20.00 -6.33
N ARG A 175 -10.15 20.67 -7.37
CA ARG A 175 -8.77 21.19 -7.31
C ARG A 175 -8.75 22.45 -6.46
N ALA A 176 -7.83 22.52 -5.50
CA ALA A 176 -7.71 23.63 -4.57
C ALA A 176 -6.25 23.97 -4.24
N ARG A 177 -6.02 25.20 -3.81
CA ARG A 177 -4.79 25.60 -3.12
C ARG A 177 -4.90 25.26 -1.64
N ILE A 178 -3.93 24.53 -1.12
CA ILE A 178 -3.83 24.16 0.29
C ILE A 178 -2.48 24.59 0.87
N ARG A 179 -2.36 24.56 2.19
CA ARG A 179 -1.08 24.62 2.90
C ARG A 179 -1.12 23.61 4.04
N SER A 180 -0.33 22.54 3.93
CA SER A 180 -0.13 21.61 5.05
C SER A 180 0.57 22.35 6.19
N ARG A 181 0.18 22.08 7.43
CA ARG A 181 0.68 22.76 8.64
C ARG A 181 1.79 21.99 9.34
N ALA A 182 1.77 20.68 9.18
CA ALA A 182 2.75 19.80 9.79
C ALA A 182 2.88 18.52 8.98
N LYS A 183 4.09 17.97 9.01
CA LYS A 183 4.35 16.57 8.70
C LYS A 183 4.41 15.82 10.02
N LEU A 184 3.41 14.99 10.29
CA LEU A 184 3.43 14.08 11.43
C LEU A 184 4.13 12.79 11.03
N ASP A 185 4.80 12.16 12.00
CA ASP A 185 5.32 10.81 11.85
C ASP A 185 4.51 9.80 12.68
N TYR A 186 4.43 8.56 12.20
CA TYR A 186 3.61 7.52 12.84
C TYR A 186 4.00 7.22 14.29
N VAL A 187 5.30 7.24 14.62
CA VAL A 187 5.78 6.90 15.96
C VAL A 187 5.40 7.98 16.96
N SER A 188 5.67 9.25 16.63
CA SER A 188 5.30 10.38 17.47
C SER A 188 3.78 10.55 17.57
N ALA A 189 3.04 10.30 16.49
CA ALA A 189 1.58 10.35 16.48
C ALA A 189 0.97 9.29 17.39
N GLN A 190 1.47 8.05 17.34
CA GLN A 190 1.01 6.98 18.23
C GLN A 190 1.30 7.33 19.70
N ALA A 191 2.51 7.81 20.01
CA ALA A 191 2.87 8.22 21.36
C ALA A 191 1.95 9.33 21.91
N ALA A 192 1.56 10.30 21.05
CA ALA A 192 0.62 11.35 21.42
C ALA A 192 -0.79 10.80 21.73
N VAL A 193 -1.26 9.83 20.94
CA VAL A 193 -2.53 9.14 21.17
C VAL A 193 -2.49 8.35 22.48
N ASP A 194 -1.41 7.61 22.73
CA ASP A 194 -1.25 6.81 23.94
C ASP A 194 -1.22 7.69 25.20
N ALA A 195 -0.48 8.80 25.15
CA ALA A 195 -0.47 9.80 26.23
C ALA A 195 -1.86 10.40 26.49
N ALA A 196 -2.68 10.60 25.45
CA ALA A 196 -4.04 11.08 25.60
C ALA A 196 -4.99 10.06 26.19
N SER A 197 -4.87 8.79 25.79
CA SER A 197 -5.68 7.70 26.35
C SER A 197 -5.46 7.49 27.85
N THR A 198 -4.28 7.83 28.37
CA THR A 198 -3.94 7.75 29.80
C THR A 198 -4.21 9.05 30.57
N GLY A 199 -4.69 10.10 29.90
CA GLY A 199 -4.93 11.42 30.50
C GLY A 199 -3.66 12.22 30.79
N ALA A 200 -2.50 11.78 30.31
CA ALA A 200 -1.22 12.46 30.52
C ALA A 200 -1.08 13.76 29.70
N SER A 201 -1.75 13.86 28.54
CA SER A 201 -1.82 15.07 27.70
C SER A 201 -3.10 15.09 26.88
N ALA A 202 -3.62 16.27 26.52
CA ALA A 202 -4.74 16.34 25.57
C ALA A 202 -4.25 16.08 24.14
N LEU A 203 -4.97 15.25 23.38
CA LEU A 203 -4.79 15.15 21.92
C LEU A 203 -5.49 16.36 21.28
N THR A 204 -4.72 17.20 20.59
CA THR A 204 -5.22 18.44 19.99
C THR A 204 -4.88 18.52 18.51
N GLY A 205 -5.51 19.47 17.81
CA GLY A 205 -5.25 19.71 16.40
C GLY A 205 -5.78 18.60 15.48
N PRO A 206 -5.28 18.55 14.23
CA PRO A 206 -5.83 17.70 13.18
C PRO A 206 -5.77 16.19 13.44
N LEU A 207 -4.90 15.73 14.36
CA LEU A 207 -4.81 14.32 14.76
C LEU A 207 -5.94 13.88 15.70
N ALA A 208 -6.62 14.82 16.37
CA ALA A 208 -7.50 14.53 17.50
C ALA A 208 -8.70 13.61 17.17
N LEU A 209 -9.23 13.70 15.96
CA LEU A 209 -10.38 12.90 15.53
C LEU A 209 -9.99 11.62 14.77
N LEU A 210 -8.70 11.43 14.45
CA LEU A 210 -8.24 10.26 13.71
C LEU A 210 -8.51 8.94 14.46
N PRO A 211 -8.26 8.81 15.78
CA PRO A 211 -8.54 7.56 16.49
C PRO A 211 -10.02 7.16 16.43
N GLU A 212 -10.91 8.11 16.70
CA GLU A 212 -12.36 7.86 16.71
C GLU A 212 -12.88 7.50 15.31
N LEU A 213 -12.56 8.34 14.31
CA LEU A 213 -13.01 8.07 12.95
C LEU A 213 -12.38 6.78 12.40
N GLY A 214 -11.11 6.51 12.72
CA GLY A 214 -10.41 5.29 12.32
C GLY A 214 -11.09 4.03 12.83
N GLU A 215 -11.45 3.99 14.12
CA GLU A 215 -12.18 2.85 14.70
C GLU A 215 -13.57 2.67 14.07
N LEU A 216 -14.32 3.77 13.86
CA LEU A 216 -15.61 3.71 13.18
C LEU A 216 -15.47 3.15 11.76
N ARG A 217 -14.44 3.57 11.00
CA ARG A 217 -14.20 3.04 9.65
C ARG A 217 -13.75 1.58 9.64
N ILE A 218 -12.98 1.14 10.63
CA ILE A 218 -12.66 -0.28 10.80
C ILE A 218 -13.94 -1.08 11.07
N ALA A 219 -14.87 -0.56 11.87
CA ALA A 219 -16.17 -1.20 12.09
C ALA A 219 -16.99 -1.28 10.78
N CYS A 220 -17.06 -0.20 10.00
CA CYS A 220 -17.72 -0.21 8.68
C CYS A 220 -17.07 -1.20 7.70
N GLU A 221 -15.73 -1.34 7.70
CA GLU A 221 -15.03 -2.35 6.89
C GLU A 221 -15.47 -3.77 7.29
N ARG A 222 -15.57 -4.06 8.59
CA ARG A 222 -16.04 -5.36 9.09
C ARG A 222 -17.48 -5.65 8.69
N GLU A 223 -18.39 -4.68 8.87
CA GLU A 223 -19.80 -4.80 8.48
C GLU A 223 -19.96 -5.09 6.98
N ARG A 224 -19.11 -4.48 6.15
CA ARG A 224 -19.09 -4.72 4.69
C ARG A 224 -18.47 -6.08 4.31
N GLY A 225 -17.81 -6.77 5.24
CA GLY A 225 -17.14 -8.04 4.99
C GLY A 225 -15.70 -7.92 4.48
N GLY A 226 -15.08 -6.74 4.61
CA GLY A 226 -13.69 -6.52 4.25
C GLY A 226 -12.73 -7.34 5.11
N ALA A 227 -11.66 -7.82 4.47
CA ALA A 227 -10.63 -8.65 5.08
C ALA A 227 -9.26 -7.97 4.95
N SER A 228 -8.64 -7.70 6.10
CA SER A 228 -7.30 -7.12 6.20
C SER A 228 -6.33 -8.17 6.74
N LEU A 229 -5.20 -8.37 6.06
CA LEU A 229 -4.12 -9.22 6.53
C LEU A 229 -3.18 -8.41 7.40
N ASN A 230 -3.35 -8.51 8.71
CA ASN A 230 -2.47 -7.88 9.69
C ASN A 230 -1.21 -8.74 9.90
N MET A 231 -0.42 -8.88 8.84
CA MET A 231 0.89 -9.55 8.90
C MET A 231 1.95 -8.57 9.38
N ALA A 232 2.98 -9.10 10.07
CA ALA A 232 4.19 -8.33 10.30
C ALA A 232 4.82 -7.93 8.95
N GLU A 233 5.19 -6.67 8.82
CA GLU A 233 6.01 -6.18 7.73
C GLU A 233 7.48 -6.54 8.03
N GLU A 234 8.21 -6.99 7.01
CA GLU A 234 9.64 -7.27 7.08
C GLU A 234 10.39 -6.00 6.67
N GLU A 235 10.97 -5.29 7.65
CA GLU A 235 11.79 -4.10 7.42
C GLU A 235 13.26 -4.50 7.32
N VAL A 236 13.91 -4.13 6.21
CA VAL A 236 15.35 -4.27 6.07
C VAL A 236 15.99 -3.04 6.71
N ILE A 237 16.68 -3.25 7.81
CA ILE A 237 17.40 -2.21 8.53
C ILE A 237 18.88 -2.35 8.25
N ARG A 238 19.55 -1.22 8.04
CA ARG A 238 21.01 -1.16 8.02
C ARG A 238 21.52 -0.54 9.31
N ASP A 239 22.57 -1.10 9.84
CA ASP A 239 23.36 -0.53 10.94
C ASP A 239 24.86 -0.62 10.62
N ASP A 240 25.69 -0.22 11.59
CA ASP A 240 27.15 -0.26 11.47
C ASP A 240 27.71 -1.69 11.29
N ARG A 241 26.90 -2.73 11.53
CA ARG A 241 27.26 -4.15 11.43
C ARG A 241 26.77 -4.81 10.15
N GLY A 242 25.96 -4.13 9.34
CA GLY A 242 25.47 -4.61 8.04
C GLY A 242 23.98 -4.38 7.85
N TYR A 243 23.29 -5.42 7.36
CA TYR A 243 21.83 -5.42 7.20
C TYR A 243 21.23 -6.42 8.18
N ARG A 244 20.01 -6.14 8.65
CA ARG A 244 19.16 -7.04 9.45
C ARG A 244 17.72 -6.93 8.98
N ILE A 245 16.95 -8.00 9.14
CA ILE A 245 15.52 -7.99 8.87
C ILE A 245 14.82 -7.91 10.23
N GLU A 246 14.09 -6.82 10.46
CA GLU A 246 13.20 -6.70 11.61
C GLU A 246 11.75 -6.95 11.18
N ARG A 247 10.96 -7.48 12.11
CA ARG A 247 9.52 -7.65 11.91
C ARG A 247 8.80 -6.59 12.71
N ARG A 248 7.99 -5.79 12.03
CA ARG A 248 7.19 -4.74 12.66
C ARG A 248 5.73 -4.97 12.34
N PHE A 249 4.89 -4.82 13.36
CA PHE A 249 3.46 -4.71 13.16
C PHE A 249 3.09 -3.24 12.97
N PRO A 250 2.19 -2.92 12.02
CA PRO A 250 1.69 -1.55 11.87
C PRO A 250 1.14 -1.02 13.19
N LEU A 251 1.43 0.25 13.49
CA LEU A 251 0.84 0.95 14.62
C LEU A 251 -0.66 1.18 14.38
N ARG A 252 -1.45 1.35 15.45
CA ARG A 252 -2.90 1.63 15.30
C ARG A 252 -3.18 2.89 14.51
N VAL A 253 -2.36 3.92 14.68
CA VAL A 253 -2.47 5.15 13.89
C VAL A 253 -2.24 4.92 12.39
N GLU A 254 -1.44 3.92 12.00
CA GLU A 254 -1.25 3.53 10.60
C GLU A 254 -2.51 2.85 10.05
N GLU A 255 -3.14 1.98 10.83
CA GLU A 255 -4.42 1.34 10.47
C GLU A 255 -5.52 2.38 10.29
N TRP A 256 -5.63 3.37 11.19
CA TRP A 256 -6.61 4.45 11.08
C TRP A 256 -6.33 5.35 9.87
N ASN A 257 -5.08 5.73 9.62
CA ASN A 257 -4.72 6.53 8.45
C ASN A 257 -5.03 5.78 7.13
N ALA A 258 -4.79 4.47 7.10
CA ALA A 258 -5.12 3.65 5.94
C ALA A 258 -6.62 3.67 5.61
N GLN A 259 -7.51 3.76 6.61
CA GLN A 259 -8.96 3.86 6.39
C GLN A 259 -9.37 5.15 5.66
N LEU A 260 -8.66 6.27 5.85
CA LEU A 260 -8.92 7.51 5.11
C LEU A 260 -8.65 7.33 3.61
N SER A 261 -7.52 6.68 3.30
CA SER A 261 -7.13 6.32 1.94
C SER A 261 -8.08 5.30 1.31
N LEU A 262 -8.52 4.30 2.07
CA LEU A 262 -9.48 3.30 1.61
C LEU A 262 -10.83 3.94 1.28
N LEU A 263 -11.37 4.76 2.18
CA LEU A 263 -12.62 5.50 1.98
C LEU A 263 -12.56 6.36 0.72
N THR A 264 -11.46 7.10 0.53
CA THR A 264 -11.26 7.94 -0.67
C THR A 264 -11.22 7.10 -1.95
N GLY A 265 -10.51 5.97 -1.95
CA GLY A 265 -10.47 5.08 -3.11
C GLY A 265 -11.80 4.39 -3.42
N MET A 266 -12.62 4.10 -2.40
CA MET A 266 -13.99 3.62 -2.61
C MET A 266 -14.88 4.69 -3.24
N ALA A 267 -14.80 5.92 -2.74
CA ALA A 267 -15.52 7.06 -3.30
C ALA A 267 -15.14 7.29 -4.77
N ALA A 268 -13.86 7.24 -5.10
CA ALA A 268 -13.37 7.33 -6.47
C ALA A 268 -13.92 6.21 -7.37
N GLY A 269 -13.91 4.97 -6.87
CA GLY A 269 -14.46 3.83 -7.59
C GLY A 269 -15.94 4.03 -7.91
N ARG A 270 -16.73 4.54 -6.94
CA ARG A 270 -18.15 4.83 -7.12
C ARG A 270 -18.40 5.97 -8.10
N ILE A 271 -17.71 7.10 -7.95
CA ILE A 271 -17.84 8.27 -8.85
C ILE A 271 -17.59 7.86 -10.30
N MET A 272 -16.55 7.08 -10.56
CA MET A 272 -16.23 6.61 -11.91
C MET A 272 -17.27 5.64 -12.47
N LEU A 273 -17.80 4.73 -11.64
CA LEU A 273 -18.87 3.81 -12.06
C LEU A 273 -20.14 4.57 -12.42
N ASP A 274 -20.57 5.51 -11.59
CA ASP A 274 -21.77 6.32 -11.82
C ASP A 274 -21.59 7.25 -13.03
N GLY A 275 -20.36 7.75 -13.26
CA GLY A 275 -20.00 8.53 -14.45
C GLY A 275 -19.80 7.71 -15.72
N GLY A 276 -19.82 6.38 -15.65
CA GLY A 276 -19.68 5.49 -16.81
C GLY A 276 -18.29 5.45 -17.45
N ILE A 277 -17.27 6.06 -16.83
CA ILE A 277 -15.89 6.10 -17.33
C ILE A 277 -14.91 6.08 -16.17
N GLY A 278 -13.87 5.24 -16.27
CA GLY A 278 -12.85 5.19 -15.24
C GLY A 278 -11.98 3.93 -15.24
N ILE A 279 -11.27 3.75 -14.12
CA ILE A 279 -10.38 2.62 -13.89
C ILE A 279 -10.50 2.13 -12.45
N LEU A 280 -10.89 0.87 -12.28
CA LEU A 280 -11.01 0.23 -10.97
C LEU A 280 -9.81 -0.67 -10.69
N ARG A 281 -9.47 -0.82 -9.41
CA ARG A 281 -8.59 -1.86 -8.90
C ARG A 281 -9.47 -3.03 -8.44
N THR A 282 -9.68 -4.00 -9.30
CA THR A 282 -10.58 -5.14 -9.04
C THR A 282 -9.81 -6.32 -8.45
N MET A 283 -10.52 -7.19 -7.75
CA MET A 283 -10.04 -8.51 -7.33
C MET A 283 -11.23 -9.40 -7.04
N SER A 284 -11.34 -10.51 -7.76
CA SER A 284 -12.37 -11.51 -7.50
C SER A 284 -12.23 -12.11 -6.11
N PRO A 285 -13.33 -12.48 -5.45
CA PRO A 285 -13.26 -13.26 -4.21
C PRO A 285 -12.59 -14.61 -4.47
N PRO A 286 -11.94 -15.19 -3.44
CA PRO A 286 -11.46 -16.56 -3.53
C PRO A 286 -12.61 -17.52 -3.86
N ASP A 287 -12.35 -18.53 -4.69
CA ASP A 287 -13.36 -19.53 -4.98
C ASP A 287 -13.65 -20.43 -3.77
N VAL A 288 -14.78 -21.13 -3.82
CA VAL A 288 -15.26 -21.99 -2.73
C VAL A 288 -14.28 -23.11 -2.41
N ALA A 289 -13.57 -23.64 -3.43
CA ALA A 289 -12.61 -24.72 -3.24
C ALA A 289 -11.35 -24.23 -2.50
N ALA A 290 -10.86 -23.04 -2.84
CA ALA A 290 -9.73 -22.39 -2.18
C ALA A 290 -10.05 -22.06 -0.71
N LEU A 291 -11.28 -21.61 -0.42
CA LEU A 291 -11.73 -21.39 0.96
C LEU A 291 -11.87 -22.70 1.74
N ALA A 292 -12.34 -23.78 1.10
CA ALA A 292 -12.44 -25.10 1.72
C ALA A 292 -11.04 -25.67 2.03
N GLU A 293 -10.11 -25.61 1.07
CA GLU A 293 -8.71 -26.03 1.27
C GLU A 293 -8.06 -25.22 2.40
N PHE A 294 -8.29 -23.91 2.43
CA PHE A 294 -7.80 -23.06 3.50
C PHE A 294 -8.37 -23.47 4.86
N ARG A 295 -9.68 -23.76 4.95
CA ARG A 295 -10.33 -24.19 6.19
C ARG A 295 -9.74 -25.50 6.72
N GLU A 296 -9.54 -26.48 5.85
CA GLU A 296 -8.87 -27.75 6.22
C GLU A 296 -7.45 -27.49 6.71
N ARG A 297 -6.71 -26.63 6.01
CA ARG A 297 -5.32 -26.29 6.36
C ARG A 297 -5.22 -25.64 7.73
N VAL A 298 -6.05 -24.64 8.03
CA VAL A 298 -5.97 -23.96 9.34
C VAL A 298 -6.43 -24.84 10.50
N ALA A 299 -7.35 -25.78 10.25
CA ALA A 299 -7.69 -26.81 11.22
C ALA A 299 -6.50 -27.72 11.54
N ALA A 300 -5.74 -28.14 10.52
CA ALA A 300 -4.51 -28.92 10.70
C ALA A 300 -3.40 -28.14 11.45
N LEU A 301 -3.39 -26.81 11.33
CA LEU A 301 -2.49 -25.91 12.07
C LEU A 301 -2.91 -25.69 13.54
N GLY A 302 -4.06 -26.23 13.97
CA GLY A 302 -4.57 -26.06 15.33
C GLY A 302 -5.31 -24.74 15.58
N LEU A 303 -5.61 -23.99 14.52
CA LEU A 303 -6.39 -22.74 14.56
C LEU A 303 -7.63 -22.89 13.66
N PRO A 304 -8.56 -23.80 13.97
CA PRO A 304 -9.69 -24.10 13.10
C PRO A 304 -10.54 -22.84 12.86
N TRP A 305 -10.92 -22.63 11.61
CA TRP A 305 -11.86 -21.60 11.22
C TRP A 305 -13.29 -22.14 11.39
N PRO A 306 -14.13 -21.61 12.30
CA PRO A 306 -15.52 -22.05 12.46
C PRO A 306 -16.39 -21.69 11.25
N GLU A 307 -17.38 -22.51 10.94
CA GLU A 307 -18.26 -22.32 9.76
C GLU A 307 -19.09 -21.03 9.84
N ASN A 308 -19.45 -20.60 11.04
CA ASN A 308 -20.30 -19.43 11.29
C ASN A 308 -19.52 -18.10 11.35
N ILE A 309 -18.20 -18.12 11.23
CA ILE A 309 -17.37 -16.90 11.26
C ILE A 309 -17.01 -16.54 9.81
N PRO A 310 -17.27 -15.32 9.35
CA PRO A 310 -16.79 -14.87 8.04
C PRO A 310 -15.26 -14.91 7.94
N TYR A 311 -14.73 -15.11 6.72
CA TYR A 311 -13.28 -15.20 6.49
C TYR A 311 -12.50 -14.01 7.05
N GLY A 312 -12.98 -12.78 6.78
CA GLY A 312 -12.34 -11.56 7.27
C GLY A 312 -12.31 -11.47 8.79
N GLU A 313 -13.39 -11.87 9.47
CA GLU A 313 -13.45 -11.90 10.94
C GLU A 313 -12.49 -12.95 11.52
N TYR A 314 -12.44 -14.14 10.91
CA TYR A 314 -11.50 -15.17 11.33
C TYR A 314 -10.05 -14.67 11.30
N LEU A 315 -9.63 -14.02 10.21
CA LEU A 315 -8.26 -13.49 10.09
C LEU A 315 -7.90 -12.49 11.20
N ARG A 316 -8.85 -11.68 11.66
CA ARG A 316 -8.64 -10.71 12.74
C ARG A 316 -8.43 -11.36 14.11
N THR A 317 -8.85 -12.62 14.27
CA THR A 317 -8.65 -13.40 15.51
C THR A 317 -7.35 -14.19 15.54
N VAL A 318 -6.62 -14.28 14.42
CA VAL A 318 -5.40 -15.09 14.32
C VAL A 318 -4.26 -14.43 15.12
N PRO A 319 -3.63 -15.15 16.08
CA PRO A 319 -2.53 -14.63 16.86
C PRO A 319 -1.23 -14.60 16.04
N ALA A 320 -0.97 -13.45 15.41
CA ALA A 320 0.10 -13.26 14.42
C ALA A 320 1.52 -13.51 14.95
N ASP A 321 1.71 -13.49 16.27
CA ASP A 321 2.97 -13.70 16.97
C ASP A 321 3.28 -15.18 17.27
N THR A 322 2.35 -16.09 16.98
CA THR A 322 2.54 -17.53 17.18
C THR A 322 3.00 -18.26 15.91
N PRO A 323 3.72 -19.39 16.01
CA PRO A 323 4.09 -20.21 14.85
C PRO A 323 2.91 -20.65 13.98
N ALA A 324 1.83 -21.08 14.63
CA ALA A 324 0.60 -21.48 13.96
C ALA A 324 -0.07 -20.28 13.27
N GLY A 325 -0.16 -19.13 13.96
CA GLY A 325 -0.73 -17.92 13.38
C GLY A 325 0.05 -17.39 12.19
N ALA A 326 1.39 -17.41 12.26
CA ALA A 326 2.25 -17.04 11.14
C ALA A 326 2.03 -17.96 9.91
N ALA A 327 1.90 -19.27 10.13
CA ALA A 327 1.58 -20.23 9.07
C ALA A 327 0.16 -20.00 8.49
N VAL A 328 -0.83 -19.68 9.33
CA VAL A 328 -2.19 -19.33 8.90
C VAL A 328 -2.17 -18.07 8.02
N LEU A 329 -1.54 -16.99 8.48
CA LEU A 329 -1.45 -15.74 7.74
C LEU A 329 -0.68 -15.91 6.42
N HIS A 330 0.38 -16.72 6.42
CA HIS A 330 1.09 -17.10 5.21
C HIS A 330 0.17 -17.82 4.20
N ALA A 331 -0.59 -18.81 4.66
CA ALA A 331 -1.57 -19.50 3.83
C ALA A 331 -2.65 -18.53 3.32
N ALA A 332 -3.16 -17.64 4.17
CA ALA A 332 -4.18 -16.66 3.82
C ALA A 332 -3.70 -15.71 2.71
N SER A 333 -2.41 -15.33 2.68
CA SER A 333 -1.84 -14.48 1.63
C SER A 333 -2.07 -14.99 0.21
N SER A 334 -2.24 -16.30 0.03
CA SER A 334 -2.55 -16.91 -1.27
C SER A 334 -3.97 -16.62 -1.77
N LEU A 335 -4.90 -16.34 -0.86
CA LEU A 335 -6.29 -15.99 -1.15
C LEU A 335 -6.43 -14.51 -1.54
N PHE A 336 -5.43 -13.68 -1.25
CA PHE A 336 -5.36 -12.28 -1.69
C PHE A 336 -4.52 -12.15 -2.95
N ARG A 337 -4.85 -12.93 -3.99
CA ARG A 337 -4.17 -12.88 -5.31
C ARG A 337 -5.16 -12.48 -6.42
N GLY A 338 -4.61 -12.07 -7.57
CA GLY A 338 -5.42 -11.72 -8.74
C GLY A 338 -5.98 -10.30 -8.77
N ALA A 339 -5.45 -9.34 -8.00
CA ALA A 339 -5.86 -7.95 -8.19
C ALA A 339 -5.25 -7.38 -9.48
N ASP A 340 -6.10 -6.74 -10.27
CA ASP A 340 -5.74 -6.10 -11.53
C ASP A 340 -6.41 -4.73 -11.65
N TYR A 341 -6.18 -4.05 -12.77
CA TYR A 341 -6.87 -2.83 -13.14
C TYR A 341 -7.83 -3.10 -14.29
N ALA A 342 -9.05 -2.58 -14.17
CA ALA A 342 -10.09 -2.65 -15.20
C ALA A 342 -10.47 -1.23 -15.63
N ALA A 343 -10.04 -0.82 -16.82
CA ALA A 343 -10.47 0.41 -17.47
C ALA A 343 -11.82 0.21 -18.17
N PHE A 344 -12.66 1.24 -18.20
CA PHE A 344 -13.98 1.22 -18.83
C PHE A 344 -14.42 2.61 -19.29
N GLY A 345 -15.43 2.68 -20.16
CA GLY A 345 -15.99 3.91 -20.71
C GLY A 345 -15.15 4.54 -21.82
N VAL A 346 -14.23 3.78 -22.41
CA VAL A 346 -13.33 4.23 -23.48
C VAL A 346 -13.21 3.16 -24.56
N GLU A 347 -12.87 3.56 -25.78
CA GLU A 347 -12.59 2.63 -26.88
C GLU A 347 -11.12 2.18 -26.83
N ARG A 348 -10.89 0.89 -27.05
CA ARG A 348 -9.57 0.30 -27.23
C ARG A 348 -9.65 -0.79 -28.29
N ASP A 349 -8.74 -0.74 -29.27
CA ASP A 349 -8.64 -1.76 -30.33
C ASP A 349 -9.97 -2.00 -31.10
N GLY A 350 -10.80 -0.95 -31.23
CA GLY A 350 -12.11 -0.99 -31.89
C GLY A 350 -13.27 -1.50 -31.03
N GLU A 351 -13.03 -1.78 -29.75
CA GLU A 351 -14.05 -2.21 -28.79
C GLU A 351 -14.23 -1.19 -27.65
N VAL A 352 -15.48 -0.92 -27.27
CA VAL A 352 -15.77 -0.11 -26.09
C VAL A 352 -15.58 -0.97 -24.84
N LEU A 353 -14.64 -0.57 -23.98
CA LEU A 353 -14.42 -1.21 -22.71
C LEU A 353 -15.61 -0.95 -21.78
N VAL A 354 -16.34 -2.01 -21.43
CA VAL A 354 -17.49 -1.93 -20.53
C VAL A 354 -17.05 -2.06 -19.06
N PRO A 355 -17.82 -1.51 -18.09
CA PRO A 355 -17.55 -1.72 -16.68
C PRO A 355 -17.43 -3.22 -16.34
N PRO A 356 -16.50 -3.61 -15.45
CA PRO A 356 -16.35 -5.01 -15.05
C PRO A 356 -17.62 -5.53 -14.37
N ALA A 357 -18.05 -6.74 -14.71
CA ALA A 357 -19.23 -7.38 -14.11
C ALA A 357 -19.10 -7.55 -12.59
N HIS A 358 -17.87 -7.69 -12.09
CA HIS A 358 -17.52 -7.69 -10.68
C HIS A 358 -16.57 -6.52 -10.41
N PRO A 359 -17.10 -5.32 -10.10
CA PRO A 359 -16.29 -4.11 -9.93
C PRO A 359 -15.56 -4.05 -8.59
N GLU A 360 -15.83 -5.02 -7.71
CA GLU A 360 -15.34 -5.02 -6.34
C GLU A 360 -13.86 -5.42 -6.24
N GLN A 361 -13.23 -4.90 -5.20
CA GLN A 361 -12.00 -5.42 -4.65
C GLN A 361 -12.38 -6.30 -3.45
N ALA A 362 -12.27 -7.63 -3.56
CA ALA A 362 -12.80 -8.55 -2.56
C ALA A 362 -12.23 -8.41 -1.13
N ALA A 363 -11.00 -7.89 -0.94
CA ALA A 363 -10.47 -7.58 0.39
C ALA A 363 -11.09 -6.33 1.00
N ILE A 364 -11.51 -5.36 0.18
CA ILE A 364 -12.16 -4.13 0.63
C ILE A 364 -13.69 -4.31 0.71
N ALA A 365 -14.21 -5.29 -0.05
CA ALA A 365 -15.62 -5.57 -0.27
C ALA A 365 -16.40 -4.36 -0.82
N ALA A 366 -15.76 -3.60 -1.72
CA ALA A 366 -16.36 -2.44 -2.40
C ALA A 366 -15.70 -2.20 -3.77
N PRO A 367 -16.37 -1.50 -4.70
CA PRO A 367 -15.68 -0.85 -5.82
C PRO A 367 -14.58 0.05 -5.30
N TYR A 368 -13.40 -0.04 -5.90
CA TYR A 368 -12.22 0.64 -5.39
C TYR A 368 -11.32 1.10 -6.53
N ALA A 369 -10.75 2.30 -6.38
CA ALA A 369 -9.75 2.83 -7.28
C ALA A 369 -8.55 3.40 -6.52
N HIS A 370 -7.40 3.31 -7.16
CA HIS A 370 -6.19 3.95 -6.68
C HIS A 370 -6.16 5.42 -7.11
N VAL A 371 -6.30 6.33 -6.15
CA VAL A 371 -6.28 7.79 -6.39
C VAL A 371 -5.52 8.58 -5.32
N THR A 372 -4.87 7.91 -4.37
CA THR A 372 -4.32 8.55 -3.18
C THR A 372 -2.79 8.62 -3.17
N ALA A 373 -2.10 8.06 -4.17
CA ALA A 373 -0.63 7.97 -4.18
C ALA A 373 0.02 8.35 -5.54
N PRO A 374 -0.36 9.49 -6.16
CA PRO A 374 0.05 9.80 -7.53
C PRO A 374 1.54 10.11 -7.71
N LEU A 375 2.28 10.48 -6.66
CA LEU A 375 3.73 10.72 -6.75
C LEU A 375 4.50 9.43 -7.04
N ARG A 376 3.95 8.28 -6.62
CA ARG A 376 4.59 6.96 -6.69
C ARG A 376 3.82 5.90 -7.48
N ARG A 377 2.61 6.20 -7.98
CA ARG A 377 1.78 5.24 -8.72
C ARG A 377 1.09 5.93 -9.90
N LEU A 378 1.35 5.42 -11.11
CA LEU A 378 0.94 6.05 -12.37
C LEU A 378 -0.58 6.19 -12.52
N VAL A 379 -1.34 5.14 -12.20
CA VAL A 379 -2.79 5.07 -12.44
C VAL A 379 -3.58 6.18 -11.73
N ASP A 380 -3.12 6.64 -10.58
CA ASP A 380 -3.80 7.65 -9.76
C ASP A 380 -4.03 8.95 -10.52
N ARG A 381 -3.13 9.29 -11.45
CA ARG A 381 -3.25 10.48 -12.30
C ARG A 381 -4.54 10.48 -13.11
N TRP A 382 -4.97 9.32 -13.63
CA TRP A 382 -6.23 9.20 -14.37
C TRP A 382 -7.42 9.28 -13.42
N GLY A 383 -7.40 8.53 -12.33
CA GLY A 383 -8.52 8.52 -11.38
C GLY A 383 -8.80 9.90 -10.79
N LEU A 384 -7.75 10.68 -10.46
CA LEU A 384 -7.86 12.06 -9.99
C LEU A 384 -8.53 12.98 -11.03
N ALA A 385 -8.02 12.97 -12.27
CA ALA A 385 -8.53 13.83 -13.34
C ALA A 385 -9.97 13.47 -13.76
N ILE A 386 -10.31 12.17 -13.77
CA ILE A 386 -11.65 11.69 -14.11
C ILE A 386 -12.63 12.07 -13.01
N CYS A 387 -12.34 11.76 -11.74
CA CYS A 387 -13.27 12.03 -10.64
C CYS A 387 -13.54 13.54 -10.48
N GLU A 388 -12.52 14.38 -10.61
CA GLU A 388 -12.70 15.84 -10.53
C GLU A 388 -13.53 16.39 -11.67
N ALA A 389 -13.32 15.93 -12.91
CA ALA A 389 -14.15 16.34 -14.03
C ALA A 389 -15.62 15.91 -13.84
N LEU A 390 -15.85 14.68 -13.39
CA LEU A 390 -17.20 14.14 -13.12
C LEU A 390 -17.91 14.92 -12.00
N CYS A 391 -17.24 15.19 -10.87
CA CYS A 391 -17.79 15.99 -9.79
C CYS A 391 -18.10 17.44 -10.23
N ALA A 392 -17.27 18.01 -11.10
CA ALA A 392 -17.52 19.33 -11.69
C ALA A 392 -18.57 19.31 -12.83
N SER A 393 -19.15 18.15 -13.17
CA SER A 393 -20.03 17.98 -14.34
C SER A 393 -19.40 18.47 -15.66
N ARG A 394 -18.09 18.31 -15.78
CA ARG A 394 -17.30 18.66 -16.98
C ARG A 394 -16.96 17.40 -17.77
N GLU A 395 -16.64 17.59 -19.05
CA GLU A 395 -16.11 16.50 -19.86
C GLU A 395 -14.77 16.01 -19.30
N VAL A 396 -14.62 14.68 -19.20
CA VAL A 396 -13.35 14.07 -18.83
C VAL A 396 -12.26 14.51 -19.83
N PRO A 397 -11.07 14.95 -19.37
CA PRO A 397 -10.02 15.43 -20.25
C PRO A 397 -9.66 14.44 -21.36
N ALA A 398 -9.50 14.94 -22.59
CA ALA A 398 -9.23 14.12 -23.77
C ALA A 398 -8.04 13.18 -23.58
N TRP A 399 -6.93 13.67 -23.01
CA TRP A 399 -5.74 12.84 -22.75
C TRP A 399 -6.03 11.65 -21.83
N ALA A 400 -6.94 11.82 -20.87
CA ALA A 400 -7.33 10.75 -19.96
C ALA A 400 -8.17 9.74 -20.72
N ARG A 401 -9.21 10.19 -21.44
CA ARG A 401 -10.09 9.32 -22.26
C ARG A 401 -9.32 8.50 -23.29
N GLU A 402 -8.44 9.15 -24.04
CA GLU A 402 -7.70 8.54 -25.16
C GLU A 402 -6.64 7.53 -24.71
N SER A 403 -6.12 7.64 -23.48
CA SER A 403 -5.02 6.80 -23.00
C SER A 403 -5.37 5.89 -21.82
N LEU A 404 -6.59 5.99 -21.28
CA LEU A 404 -7.06 5.19 -20.14
C LEU A 404 -6.99 3.69 -20.43
N GLY A 405 -7.31 3.30 -21.67
CA GLY A 405 -7.27 1.91 -22.12
C GLY A 405 -5.91 1.25 -21.89
N ASP A 406 -4.80 2.00 -22.03
CA ASP A 406 -3.42 1.48 -21.92
C ASP A 406 -2.95 1.23 -20.48
N VAL A 407 -3.53 1.96 -19.52
CA VAL A 407 -3.04 2.00 -18.13
C VAL A 407 -2.99 0.63 -17.47
N PRO A 408 -3.98 -0.28 -17.60
CA PRO A 408 -3.91 -1.60 -17.02
C PRO A 408 -2.66 -2.40 -17.45
N GLY A 409 -2.28 -2.33 -18.73
CA GLY A 409 -1.09 -3.02 -19.24
C GLY A 409 0.19 -2.48 -18.61
N LEU A 410 0.34 -1.15 -18.57
CA LEU A 410 1.51 -0.49 -17.96
C LEU A 410 1.65 -0.84 -16.47
N MET A 411 0.52 -0.81 -15.74
CA MET A 411 0.51 -1.14 -14.32
C MET A 411 0.83 -2.61 -14.06
N ARG A 412 0.35 -3.54 -14.89
CA ARG A 412 0.71 -4.97 -14.78
C ARG A 412 2.20 -5.18 -14.99
N SER A 413 2.77 -4.63 -16.06
CA SER A 413 4.21 -4.75 -16.35
C SER A 413 5.06 -4.20 -15.21
N SER A 414 4.70 -3.03 -14.68
CA SER A 414 5.41 -2.40 -13.57
C SER A 414 5.26 -3.20 -12.25
N ALA A 415 4.07 -3.74 -11.96
CA ALA A 415 3.85 -4.59 -10.78
C ALA A 415 4.62 -5.91 -10.84
N SER A 416 4.68 -6.56 -12.00
CA SER A 416 5.48 -7.77 -12.21
C SER A 416 6.97 -7.50 -12.01
N LEU A 417 7.47 -6.37 -12.52
CA LEU A 417 8.86 -5.95 -12.31
C LEU A 417 9.16 -5.71 -10.83
N ALA A 418 8.33 -4.92 -10.14
CA ALA A 418 8.51 -4.62 -8.72
C ALA A 418 8.49 -5.88 -7.84
N GLY A 419 7.54 -6.80 -8.09
CA GLY A 419 7.44 -8.05 -7.35
C GLY A 419 8.66 -8.95 -7.53
N ARG A 420 9.16 -9.07 -8.77
CA ARG A 420 10.37 -9.85 -9.07
C ARG A 420 11.60 -9.29 -8.36
N LEU A 421 11.84 -7.98 -8.48
CA LEU A 421 12.99 -7.33 -7.85
C LEU A 421 12.93 -7.39 -6.33
N GLY A 422 11.76 -7.15 -5.74
CA GLY A 422 11.59 -7.18 -4.30
C GLY A 422 11.91 -8.57 -3.74
N SER A 423 11.42 -9.63 -4.40
CA SER A 423 11.76 -11.01 -4.03
C SER A 423 13.26 -11.28 -4.19
N GLU A 424 13.83 -10.99 -5.35
CA GLU A 424 15.24 -11.26 -5.65
C GLU A 424 16.22 -10.45 -4.80
N ALA A 425 15.83 -9.25 -4.34
CA ALA A 425 16.61 -8.43 -3.44
C ALA A 425 16.54 -8.98 -2.00
N LEU A 426 15.35 -9.40 -1.56
CA LEU A 426 15.16 -10.02 -0.25
C LEU A 426 15.95 -11.33 -0.15
N ASP A 427 15.87 -12.20 -1.15
CA ASP A 427 16.62 -13.47 -1.19
C ASP A 427 18.14 -13.24 -1.00
N ARG A 428 18.68 -12.16 -1.58
CA ARG A 428 20.10 -11.78 -1.43
C ARG A 428 20.45 -11.28 -0.04
N ILE A 429 19.54 -10.55 0.61
CA ILE A 429 19.71 -10.09 1.99
C ILE A 429 19.65 -11.28 2.95
N GLU A 430 18.66 -12.15 2.77
CA GLU A 430 18.53 -13.37 3.56
C GLU A 430 19.77 -14.25 3.42
N ALA A 431 20.31 -14.41 2.21
CA ALA A 431 21.56 -15.13 1.99
C ALA A 431 22.75 -14.42 2.65
N ALA A 432 22.79 -13.09 2.63
CA ALA A 432 23.85 -12.32 3.27
C ALA A 432 23.86 -12.46 4.80
N LEU A 433 22.68 -12.63 5.42
CA LEU A 433 22.53 -12.87 6.86
C LEU A 433 23.03 -14.25 7.30
N LEU A 434 23.05 -15.22 6.39
CA LEU A 434 23.45 -16.61 6.68
C LEU A 434 24.83 -16.99 6.12
N ARG A 435 25.46 -16.13 5.31
CA ARG A 435 26.71 -16.40 4.57
C ARG A 435 27.80 -17.04 5.43
N ASP A 436 28.08 -16.46 6.59
CA ASP A 436 29.20 -16.85 7.45
C ASP A 436 28.76 -17.81 8.57
N ARG A 437 27.56 -18.40 8.45
CA ARG A 437 26.91 -19.22 9.47
C ARG A 437 26.73 -20.68 9.03
N ALA A 438 27.51 -21.12 8.06
CA ALA A 438 27.47 -22.50 7.58
C ALA A 438 27.83 -23.49 8.72
N GLY A 439 27.00 -24.52 8.87
CA GLY A 439 27.08 -25.50 9.96
C GLY A 439 26.35 -25.11 11.24
N GLU A 440 25.97 -23.83 11.41
CA GLU A 440 25.18 -23.39 12.56
C GLU A 440 23.73 -23.89 12.49
N GLU A 441 23.13 -24.08 13.66
CA GLU A 441 21.76 -24.56 13.83
C GLU A 441 20.88 -23.46 14.40
N PHE A 442 19.64 -23.42 13.95
CA PHE A 442 18.69 -22.37 14.24
C PHE A 442 17.33 -22.93 14.59
N ASP A 443 16.64 -22.24 15.48
CA ASP A 443 15.21 -22.42 15.67
C ASP A 443 14.45 -21.76 14.51
N ALA A 444 13.48 -22.49 13.97
CA ALA A 444 12.65 -22.05 12.87
C ALA A 444 11.18 -22.45 13.08
N VAL A 445 10.29 -21.75 12.40
CA VAL A 445 8.87 -22.10 12.27
C VAL A 445 8.63 -22.63 10.86
N VAL A 446 7.99 -23.79 10.74
CA VAL A 446 7.57 -24.32 9.44
C VAL A 446 6.31 -23.58 8.99
N LEU A 447 6.43 -22.69 8.01
CA LEU A 447 5.29 -21.93 7.47
C LEU A 447 4.43 -22.80 6.55
N GLU A 448 5.06 -23.70 5.81
CA GLU A 448 4.41 -24.57 4.84
C GLU A 448 5.20 -25.86 4.67
N ALA A 449 4.51 -27.00 4.52
CA ALA A 449 5.11 -28.28 4.18
C ALA A 449 4.28 -28.91 3.04
N ARG A 450 4.92 -29.19 1.91
CA ARG A 450 4.30 -29.80 0.72
C ARG A 450 5.19 -30.92 0.18
N GLY A 451 4.79 -32.16 0.44
CA GLY A 451 5.55 -33.34 0.05
C GLY A 451 7.00 -33.27 0.55
N GLU A 452 7.94 -33.43 -0.37
CA GLU A 452 9.39 -33.44 -0.11
C GLU A 452 10.00 -32.04 0.06
N THR A 453 9.19 -30.99 0.21
CA THR A 453 9.66 -29.62 0.41
C THR A 453 8.94 -28.93 1.56
N ALA A 454 9.65 -28.07 2.27
CA ALA A 454 9.10 -27.20 3.29
C ALA A 454 9.58 -25.75 3.10
N ARG A 455 8.77 -24.80 3.53
CA ARG A 455 9.15 -23.40 3.72
C ARG A 455 9.24 -23.14 5.21
N VAL A 456 10.41 -22.73 5.65
CA VAL A 456 10.69 -22.44 7.06
C VAL A 456 11.05 -20.97 7.22
N GLN A 457 10.78 -20.45 8.40
CA GLN A 457 11.14 -19.11 8.81
C GLN A 457 12.02 -19.21 10.05
N ILE A 458 13.29 -18.84 9.92
CA ILE A 458 14.23 -18.77 11.04
C ILE A 458 13.77 -17.66 11.99
N VAL A 459 13.88 -17.92 13.30
CA VAL A 459 13.47 -16.98 14.35
C VAL A 459 14.44 -15.80 14.40
N ASP A 460 15.73 -16.08 14.47
CA ASP A 460 16.80 -15.08 14.45
C ASP A 460 18.03 -15.63 13.69
N PRO A 461 18.39 -15.06 12.52
CA PRO A 461 17.79 -13.90 11.87
C PRO A 461 16.45 -14.22 11.23
N ALA A 462 15.61 -13.21 10.98
CA ALA A 462 14.29 -13.35 10.36
C ALA A 462 14.34 -13.72 8.86
N VAL A 463 14.86 -14.90 8.54
CA VAL A 463 15.09 -15.41 7.18
C VAL A 463 14.04 -16.46 6.81
N THR A 464 13.44 -16.34 5.62
CA THR A 464 12.46 -17.31 5.11
C THR A 464 12.99 -18.10 3.92
N ALA A 465 13.41 -19.35 4.13
CA ALA A 465 13.97 -20.19 3.08
C ALA A 465 13.12 -21.43 2.77
N ARG A 466 13.27 -21.93 1.54
CA ARG A 466 12.79 -23.28 1.17
C ARG A 466 13.87 -24.30 1.52
N MET A 467 13.44 -25.49 1.93
CA MET A 467 14.34 -26.59 2.23
C MET A 467 13.74 -27.95 1.87
N PRO A 468 14.56 -28.98 1.67
CA PRO A 468 14.09 -30.36 1.54
C PRO A 468 13.34 -30.80 2.80
N ASN A 469 12.29 -31.59 2.61
CA ASN A 469 11.49 -32.21 3.66
C ASN A 469 11.30 -33.72 3.38
N PRO A 470 12.41 -34.49 3.33
CA PRO A 470 12.32 -35.87 2.90
C PRO A 470 11.45 -36.70 3.83
N GLY A 471 10.48 -37.43 3.25
CA GLY A 471 9.54 -38.25 4.02
C GLY A 471 8.55 -37.46 4.90
N GLY A 472 8.43 -36.14 4.70
CA GLY A 472 7.44 -35.32 5.40
C GLY A 472 7.71 -35.09 6.88
N ALA A 473 8.97 -35.11 7.31
CA ALA A 473 9.37 -34.95 8.71
C ALA A 473 8.97 -33.59 9.32
N LEU A 474 8.97 -32.52 8.52
CA LEU A 474 8.55 -31.18 8.90
C LEU A 474 7.05 -31.00 8.69
N VAL A 475 6.39 -30.43 9.71
CA VAL A 475 4.95 -30.19 9.75
C VAL A 475 4.70 -28.69 9.88
N ALA A 476 3.82 -28.15 9.03
CA ALA A 476 3.46 -26.73 9.07
C ALA A 476 2.87 -26.32 10.44
N GLY A 477 3.15 -25.10 10.88
CA GLY A 477 2.73 -24.55 12.18
C GLY A 477 3.53 -25.06 13.37
N ARG A 478 4.59 -25.85 13.17
CA ARG A 478 5.47 -26.35 14.23
C ARG A 478 6.82 -25.66 14.22
N HIS A 479 7.47 -25.68 15.38
CA HIS A 479 8.89 -25.38 15.48
C HIS A 479 9.73 -26.52 14.91
N ALA A 480 10.85 -26.17 14.30
CA ALA A 480 11.87 -27.09 13.82
C ALA A 480 13.24 -26.52 14.13
N ARG A 481 14.26 -27.40 14.18
CA ARG A 481 15.65 -26.98 14.13
C ARG A 481 16.22 -27.24 12.74
N VAL A 482 16.89 -26.23 12.20
CA VAL A 482 17.45 -26.27 10.85
C VAL A 482 18.93 -25.92 10.90
N ARG A 483 19.73 -26.56 10.05
CA ARG A 483 21.16 -26.27 9.89
C ARG A 483 21.41 -25.58 8.56
N VAL A 484 22.22 -24.52 8.58
CA VAL A 484 22.66 -23.85 7.35
C VAL A 484 23.73 -24.70 6.67
N ILE A 485 23.50 -25.09 5.42
CA ILE A 485 24.48 -25.82 4.62
C ILE A 485 25.34 -24.84 3.83
N ARG A 486 24.69 -23.91 3.11
CA ARG A 486 25.35 -22.82 2.38
C ARG A 486 24.39 -21.66 2.13
N ALA A 487 24.95 -20.47 1.95
CA ALA A 487 24.23 -19.29 1.47
C ALA A 487 25.08 -18.51 0.47
N ASP A 488 24.51 -18.19 -0.69
CA ASP A 488 25.17 -17.46 -1.77
C ASP A 488 24.49 -16.12 -2.00
N VAL A 489 25.22 -15.04 -1.71
CA VAL A 489 24.71 -13.66 -1.78
C VAL A 489 24.56 -13.14 -3.21
N ALA A 490 25.31 -13.67 -4.17
CA ALA A 490 25.20 -13.22 -5.55
C ALA A 490 23.88 -13.70 -6.18
N THR A 491 23.47 -14.92 -5.85
CA THR A 491 22.26 -15.56 -6.38
C THR A 491 21.06 -15.45 -5.44
N GLY A 492 21.27 -15.20 -4.15
CA GLY A 492 20.23 -15.27 -3.11
C GLY A 492 19.91 -16.71 -2.67
N ALA A 493 20.67 -17.70 -3.12
CA ALA A 493 20.40 -19.10 -2.81
C ALA A 493 20.76 -19.45 -1.36
N ILE A 494 19.86 -20.11 -0.66
CA ILE A 494 20.05 -20.63 0.70
C ILE A 494 19.74 -22.12 0.70
N GLU A 495 20.62 -22.93 1.27
CA GLU A 495 20.38 -24.34 1.51
C GLU A 495 20.38 -24.65 3.00
N LEU A 496 19.28 -25.26 3.44
CA LEU A 496 19.09 -25.71 4.82
C LEU A 496 18.84 -27.22 4.85
N SER A 497 19.18 -27.84 5.98
CA SER A 497 18.75 -29.20 6.31
C SER A 497 18.02 -29.23 7.64
N ALA A 498 17.14 -30.23 7.84
CA ALA A 498 16.62 -30.50 9.18
C ALA A 498 17.74 -31.06 10.08
N VAL A 499 17.63 -30.83 11.39
CA VAL A 499 18.58 -31.34 12.41
C VAL A 499 18.04 -32.60 13.06
#